data_AF-A0AAX2SBG7-F1
#
_entry.id   AF-A0AAX2SBG7-F1
#
_cell.length_a   1.000
_cell.length_b   1.000
_cell.length_c   1.000
_cell.angle_alpha   90.00
_cell.angle_beta   90.00
_cell.angle_gamma   90.00
#
_symmetry.space_group_name_H-M   'P 1'
#
loop_
_entity.id
_entity.type
_entity.pdbx_description
1 polymer ?
#
loop_
_entity_poly.entity_id
_entity_poly.type
_entity_poly.pdbx_seq_one_letter_code
_entity_poly.pdbx_strand_id
1 'polypeptide(L)'
;VGSSTVDAPTADAPNVVWAVDFQFDADEQGRPIKICSIVDEHTRECIGGLVERSITADRLTAHLEDLVAARGAPAVLRSDNGPEFISEAMADWAGTRTGLSYIPPGSPWRNGYVESFNSRIRDECLNINSFYSLLHAQVIIGDWKDEYNHHRRHSSLGYLPPAEYARKCTHQMETDDSQSVRTE
;
A
#
# COMPACT_ATOMS: atom_id res chain seq x y z
N VAL A 1 -14.96 -0.92 27.31
CA VAL A 1 -15.46 -0.29 26.07
C VAL A 1 -14.66 0.99 25.89
N GLY A 2 -13.53 0.92 25.18
CA GLY A 2 -12.68 2.07 24.95
C GLY A 2 -13.17 2.78 23.70
N SER A 3 -13.79 3.96 23.88
CA SER A 3 -14.06 4.86 22.76
C SER A 3 -12.73 5.44 22.30
N SER A 4 -12.27 5.08 21.10
CA SER A 4 -11.14 5.77 20.47
C SER A 4 -11.58 7.17 20.06
N THR A 5 -10.86 8.20 20.49
CA THR A 5 -11.15 9.63 20.29
C THR A 5 -10.50 10.22 19.03
N VAL A 6 -9.95 9.39 18.16
CA VAL A 6 -9.32 9.81 16.90
C VAL A 6 -10.12 9.24 15.75
N ASP A 7 -10.52 10.09 14.81
CA ASP A 7 -11.18 9.66 13.57
C ASP A 7 -10.23 8.76 12.75
N ALA A 8 -10.79 7.78 12.05
CA ALA A 8 -10.03 6.99 11.08
C ALA A 8 -9.36 7.95 10.09
N PRO A 9 -8.08 7.76 9.74
CA PRO A 9 -7.50 8.57 8.67
C PRO A 9 -8.29 8.31 7.39
N THR A 10 -8.89 9.37 6.87
CA THR A 10 -9.69 9.32 5.65
C THR A 10 -8.74 9.46 4.47
N ALA A 11 -8.79 8.50 3.54
CA ALA A 11 -8.05 8.57 2.28
C ALA A 11 -8.81 9.44 1.26
N ASP A 12 -8.93 10.73 1.55
CA ASP A 12 -9.66 11.72 0.75
C ASP A 12 -8.87 12.25 -0.46
N ALA A 13 -7.55 12.06 -0.47
CA ALA A 13 -6.67 12.40 -1.58
C ALA A 13 -5.61 11.32 -1.85
N PRO A 14 -5.01 11.30 -3.06
CA PRO A 14 -3.87 10.43 -3.35
C PRO A 14 -2.71 10.67 -2.38
N ASN A 15 -1.99 9.60 -2.07
CA ASN A 15 -0.86 9.55 -1.16
C ASN A 15 -1.18 10.01 0.28
N VAL A 16 -2.43 9.97 0.72
CA VAL A 16 -2.75 10.22 2.14
C VAL A 16 -2.56 8.96 2.97
N VAL A 17 -3.10 7.83 2.49
CA VAL A 17 -3.00 6.54 3.20
C VAL A 17 -2.45 5.47 2.26
N TRP A 18 -1.30 4.92 2.64
CA TRP A 18 -0.75 3.72 2.01
C TRP A 18 -1.01 2.50 2.90
N ALA A 19 -1.67 1.49 2.32
CA ALA A 19 -1.87 0.20 2.96
C ALA A 19 -0.81 -0.79 2.50
N VAL A 20 -0.17 -1.47 3.45
CA VAL A 20 0.78 -2.56 3.24
C VAL A 20 0.13 -3.86 3.68
N ASP A 21 0.20 -4.88 2.85
CA ASP A 21 -0.23 -6.23 3.23
C ASP A 21 0.66 -7.32 2.65
N PHE A 22 0.64 -8.48 3.31
CA PHE A 22 1.44 -9.64 2.95
C PHE A 22 0.57 -10.85 2.61
N GLN A 23 0.95 -11.50 1.53
CA GLN A 23 0.42 -12.79 1.11
C GLN A 23 1.55 -13.80 0.93
N PHE A 24 1.21 -15.08 1.05
CA PHE A 24 2.16 -16.19 0.94
C PHE A 24 1.69 -17.18 -0.11
N ASP A 25 2.64 -17.73 -0.85
CA ASP A 25 2.45 -18.80 -1.82
C ASP A 25 3.68 -19.72 -1.85
N ALA A 26 3.70 -20.70 -2.74
CA ALA A 26 4.86 -21.53 -3.00
C ALA A 26 5.07 -21.76 -4.49
N ASP A 27 6.31 -22.05 -4.87
CA ASP A 27 6.57 -22.59 -6.21
C ASP A 27 6.29 -24.09 -6.29
N GLU A 28 6.39 -24.67 -7.48
CA GLU A 28 6.16 -26.10 -7.73
C GLU A 28 7.07 -27.04 -6.91
N GLN A 29 8.16 -26.53 -6.36
CA GLN A 29 9.08 -27.29 -5.49
C GLN A 29 8.71 -27.12 -4.01
N GLY A 30 7.60 -26.46 -3.69
CA GLY A 30 7.15 -26.16 -2.33
C GLY A 30 7.98 -25.08 -1.64
N ARG A 31 8.83 -24.34 -2.36
CA ARG A 31 9.64 -23.27 -1.75
C ARG A 31 8.77 -22.02 -1.59
N PRO A 32 8.80 -21.37 -0.42
CA PRO A 32 7.90 -20.26 -0.13
C PRO A 32 8.15 -19.05 -1.05
N ILE A 33 7.09 -18.32 -1.35
CA ILE A 33 7.07 -17.03 -2.03
C ILE A 33 6.30 -16.09 -1.12
N LYS A 34 6.95 -15.00 -0.70
CA LYS A 34 6.34 -13.95 0.10
C LYS A 34 6.07 -12.76 -0.81
N ILE A 35 4.85 -12.26 -0.75
CA ILE A 35 4.33 -11.21 -1.62
C ILE A 35 3.90 -10.06 -0.71
N CYS A 36 4.54 -8.91 -0.86
CA CYS A 36 4.12 -7.66 -0.26
C CYS A 36 3.45 -6.79 -1.33
N SER A 37 2.33 -6.18 -0.99
CA SER A 37 1.64 -5.21 -1.84
C SER A 37 1.44 -3.92 -1.07
N ILE A 38 1.69 -2.80 -1.74
CA ILE A 38 1.49 -1.46 -1.21
C ILE A 38 0.47 -0.78 -2.10
N VAL A 39 -0.65 -0.35 -1.51
CA VAL A 39 -1.81 0.19 -2.22
C VAL A 39 -2.13 1.58 -1.66
N ASP A 40 -2.35 2.53 -2.55
CA ASP A 40 -2.92 3.81 -2.19
C ASP A 40 -4.44 3.69 -2.03
N GLU A 41 -4.97 4.00 -0.84
CA GLU A 41 -6.37 3.73 -0.52
C GLU A 41 -7.36 4.64 -1.25
N HIS A 42 -6.93 5.84 -1.63
CA HIS A 42 -7.77 6.79 -2.35
C HIS A 42 -7.95 6.35 -3.81
N THR A 43 -6.83 6.15 -4.50
CA THR A 43 -6.79 5.88 -5.95
C THR A 43 -6.95 4.41 -6.29
N ARG A 44 -6.77 3.52 -5.31
CA ARG A 44 -6.68 2.06 -5.46
C ARG A 44 -5.48 1.59 -6.24
N GLU A 45 -4.54 2.47 -6.56
CA GLU A 45 -3.34 2.10 -7.29
C GLU A 45 -2.47 1.17 -6.42
N CYS A 46 -2.05 0.03 -6.97
CA CYS A 46 -0.96 -0.74 -6.40
C CYS A 46 0.34 -0.02 -6.73
N ILE A 47 0.79 0.86 -5.85
CA ILE A 47 1.93 1.74 -6.07
C ILE A 47 3.27 1.02 -5.96
N GLY A 48 3.29 -0.17 -5.37
CA GLY A 48 4.50 -0.98 -5.26
C GLY A 48 4.30 -2.31 -4.53
N GLY A 49 5.41 -2.96 -4.23
CA GLY A 49 5.44 -4.23 -3.51
C GLY A 49 6.70 -5.02 -3.81
N LEU A 50 6.83 -6.16 -3.14
CA LEU A 50 7.98 -7.06 -3.24
C LEU A 50 7.49 -8.49 -3.42
N VAL A 51 8.17 -9.27 -4.26
CA VAL A 51 7.92 -10.71 -4.42
C VAL A 51 9.26 -11.40 -4.23
N GLU A 52 9.47 -11.99 -3.05
CA GLU A 52 10.77 -12.53 -2.62
C GLU A 52 10.59 -13.82 -1.80
N ARG A 53 11.67 -14.59 -1.56
CA ARG A 53 11.61 -15.76 -0.66
C ARG A 53 11.40 -15.36 0.80
N SER A 54 11.98 -14.23 1.17
CA SER A 54 11.87 -13.59 2.47
C SER A 54 11.90 -12.09 2.23
N ILE A 55 11.14 -11.34 3.01
CA ILE A 55 11.14 -9.89 2.98
C ILE A 55 11.55 -9.45 4.38
N THR A 56 12.76 -8.89 4.49
CA THR A 56 13.29 -8.33 5.73
C THR A 56 12.73 -6.93 5.97
N ALA A 57 12.83 -6.46 7.22
CA ALA A 57 12.53 -5.08 7.59
C ALA A 57 13.30 -4.08 6.71
N ASP A 58 14.63 -4.20 6.66
CA ASP A 58 15.49 -3.30 5.88
C ASP A 58 15.12 -3.27 4.40
N ARG A 59 14.78 -4.44 3.82
CA ARG A 59 14.40 -4.53 2.42
C ARG A 59 13.09 -3.80 2.14
N LEU A 60 12.10 -3.96 3.02
CA LEU A 60 10.81 -3.26 2.91
C LEU A 60 10.97 -1.76 3.12
N THR A 61 11.73 -1.36 4.13
CA THR A 61 12.05 0.03 4.42
C THR A 61 12.72 0.70 3.22
N ALA A 62 13.75 0.08 2.63
CA ALA A 62 14.39 0.60 1.43
C ALA A 62 13.41 0.75 0.25
N HIS A 63 12.49 -0.21 0.08
CA HIS A 63 11.46 -0.12 -0.95
C HIS A 63 10.45 1.01 -0.69
N LEU A 64 10.11 1.25 0.58
CA LEU A 64 9.27 2.39 0.99
C LEU A 64 9.99 3.72 0.75
N GLU A 65 11.29 3.82 1.03
CA GLU A 65 12.11 5.00 0.69
C GLU A 65 12.04 5.33 -0.80
N ASP A 66 12.19 4.33 -1.68
CA ASP A 66 12.10 4.52 -3.13
C ASP A 66 10.73 5.06 -3.55
N LEU A 67 9.64 4.54 -2.95
CA LEU A 67 8.28 5.03 -3.21
C LEU A 67 8.08 6.46 -2.72
N VAL A 68 8.57 6.77 -1.51
CA VAL A 68 8.52 8.13 -0.94
C VAL A 68 9.31 9.11 -1.80
N ALA A 69 10.48 8.72 -2.30
CA ALA A 69 11.28 9.56 -3.20
C ALA A 69 10.56 9.84 -4.53
N ALA A 70 9.79 8.88 -5.04
CA ALA A 70 9.06 9.02 -6.30
C ALA A 70 7.72 9.79 -6.18
N ARG A 71 7.03 9.67 -5.03
CA ARG A 71 5.62 10.12 -4.89
C ARG A 71 5.39 11.12 -3.74
N GLY A 72 6.37 11.32 -2.87
CA GLY A 72 6.18 11.96 -1.57
C GLY A 72 5.79 10.96 -0.49
N ALA A 73 5.99 11.35 0.78
CA ALA A 73 5.63 10.51 1.92
C ALA A 73 4.11 10.53 2.16
N PRO A 74 3.49 9.39 2.53
CA PRO A 74 2.10 9.42 2.92
C PRO A 74 1.92 10.05 4.29
N ALA A 75 0.71 10.54 4.58
CA ALA A 75 0.35 10.97 5.93
C ALA A 75 0.19 9.75 6.86
N VAL A 76 -0.26 8.62 6.33
CA VAL A 76 -0.46 7.39 7.09
C VAL A 76 0.07 6.17 6.34
N LEU A 77 0.88 5.37 7.02
CA LEU A 77 1.20 4.00 6.64
C LEU A 77 0.38 3.04 7.50
N ARG A 78 -0.36 2.14 6.88
CA ARG A 78 -1.19 1.14 7.56
C ARG A 78 -0.72 -0.26 7.20
N SER A 79 -0.67 -1.16 8.19
CA SER A 79 -0.44 -2.59 7.97
C SER A 79 -1.60 -3.39 8.56
N ASP A 80 -2.20 -4.29 7.79
CA ASP A 80 -3.30 -5.14 8.25
C ASP A 80 -2.84 -6.47 8.81
N ASN A 81 -1.86 -7.07 8.14
CA ASN A 81 -1.23 -8.30 8.52
C ASN A 81 0.27 -8.13 8.27
N GLY A 82 1.10 -8.74 9.11
CA GLY A 82 2.54 -8.62 8.98
C GLY A 82 3.25 -9.33 10.14
N PRO A 83 4.41 -9.95 9.91
CA PRO A 83 5.24 -10.44 11.00
C PRO A 83 5.52 -9.30 11.99
N GLU A 84 5.43 -9.58 13.30
CA GLU A 84 5.59 -8.57 14.36
C GLU A 84 6.85 -7.72 14.16
N PHE A 85 7.99 -8.36 13.83
CA PHE A 85 9.26 -7.68 13.55
C PHE A 85 9.18 -6.68 12.38
N ILE A 86 8.40 -6.98 11.34
CA ILE A 86 8.22 -6.04 10.21
C ILE A 86 7.31 -4.90 10.63
N SER A 87 6.28 -5.17 11.43
CA SER A 87 5.42 -4.13 11.99
C SER A 87 6.20 -3.15 12.88
N GLU A 88 7.09 -3.65 13.72
CA GLU A 88 7.97 -2.83 14.56
C GLU A 88 8.90 -1.96 13.70
N ALA A 89 9.58 -2.55 12.71
CA ALA A 89 10.47 -1.79 11.83
C ALA A 89 9.74 -0.74 10.98
N MET A 90 8.50 -1.01 10.56
CA MET A 90 7.67 -0.01 9.86
C MET A 90 7.27 1.14 10.80
N ALA A 91 6.99 0.83 12.08
CA ALA A 91 6.71 1.85 13.09
C ALA A 91 7.94 2.74 13.36
N ASP A 92 9.13 2.13 13.49
CA ASP A 92 10.38 2.86 13.66
C ASP A 92 10.69 3.73 12.44
N TRP A 93 10.58 3.16 11.24
CA TRP A 93 10.77 3.88 9.98
C TRP A 93 9.80 5.07 9.86
N ALA A 94 8.53 4.87 10.22
CA ALA A 94 7.54 5.93 10.25
C ALA A 94 7.91 7.04 11.24
N GLY A 95 8.39 6.68 12.43
CA GLY A 95 8.82 7.62 13.46
C GLY A 95 10.00 8.52 13.06
N THR A 96 10.78 8.13 12.05
CA THR A 96 11.85 8.98 11.51
C THR A 96 11.35 10.14 10.63
N ARG A 97 10.04 10.20 10.34
CA ARG A 97 9.44 11.15 9.41
C ARG A 97 8.46 12.09 10.10
N THR A 98 8.58 13.37 9.79
CA THR A 98 7.61 14.36 10.25
C THR A 98 6.29 14.17 9.52
N GLY A 99 5.20 13.99 10.27
CA GLY A 99 3.84 13.95 9.75
C GLY A 99 3.36 12.58 9.25
N LEU A 100 4.21 11.55 9.23
CA LEU A 100 3.81 10.19 8.88
C LEU A 100 3.42 9.42 10.15
N SER A 101 2.17 8.93 10.19
CA SER A 101 1.68 8.08 11.26
C SER A 101 1.62 6.62 10.84
N TYR A 102 1.91 5.69 11.76
CA TYR A 102 1.79 4.26 11.51
C TYR A 102 0.59 3.64 12.24
N ILE A 103 -0.21 2.85 11.53
CA ILE A 103 -1.31 2.06 12.11
C ILE A 103 -0.91 0.57 12.05
N PRO A 104 -0.73 -0.08 13.22
CA PRO A 104 -0.36 -1.48 13.28
C PRO A 104 -1.55 -2.43 13.00
N PRO A 105 -1.26 -3.70 12.71
CA PRO A 105 -2.25 -4.77 12.58
C PRO A 105 -3.23 -4.85 13.75
N GLY A 106 -4.46 -5.30 13.48
CA GLY A 106 -5.48 -5.53 14.52
C GLY A 106 -6.15 -4.26 15.08
N SER A 107 -5.88 -3.10 14.47
CA SER A 107 -6.59 -1.86 14.77
C SER A 107 -8.06 -1.94 14.31
N PRO A 108 -9.03 -1.35 15.03
CA PRO A 108 -10.48 -1.51 14.77
C PRO A 108 -10.98 -0.84 13.47
N TRP A 109 -10.10 -0.20 12.71
CA TRP A 109 -10.44 0.55 11.51
C TRP A 109 -10.47 -0.40 10.30
N ARG A 110 -11.63 -0.51 9.63
CA ARG A 110 -11.82 -1.45 8.51
C ARG A 110 -11.01 -1.04 7.28
N ASN A 111 -10.17 -1.94 6.80
CA ASN A 111 -9.35 -1.77 5.60
C ASN A 111 -9.93 -2.56 4.40
N GLY A 112 -11.19 -2.30 4.07
CA GLY A 112 -11.88 -3.03 3.01
C GLY A 112 -11.25 -2.86 1.62
N TYR A 113 -10.31 -1.92 1.44
CA TYR A 113 -9.68 -1.63 0.16
C TYR A 113 -8.49 -2.55 -0.11
N VAL A 114 -7.57 -2.69 0.84
CA VAL A 114 -6.46 -3.64 0.68
C VAL A 114 -6.99 -5.08 0.71
N GLU A 115 -7.99 -5.38 1.55
CA GLU A 115 -8.65 -6.69 1.59
C GLU A 115 -9.24 -7.06 0.22
N SER A 116 -9.93 -6.11 -0.43
CA SER A 116 -10.48 -6.33 -1.77
C SER A 116 -9.38 -6.54 -2.82
N PHE A 117 -8.29 -5.77 -2.76
CA PHE A 117 -7.14 -5.96 -3.64
C PHE A 117 -6.51 -7.35 -3.45
N ASN A 118 -6.26 -7.75 -2.20
CA ASN A 118 -5.59 -9.02 -1.86
C ASN A 118 -6.45 -10.24 -2.18
N SER A 119 -7.78 -10.15 -2.00
CA SER A 119 -8.69 -11.21 -2.47
C SER A 119 -8.62 -11.35 -3.98
N ARG A 120 -8.57 -10.24 -4.73
CA ARG A 120 -8.53 -10.29 -6.21
C ARG A 120 -7.23 -10.88 -6.73
N ILE A 121 -6.08 -10.42 -6.26
CA ILE A 121 -4.80 -11.00 -6.69
C ILE A 121 -4.71 -12.47 -6.29
N ARG A 122 -5.26 -12.85 -5.13
CA ARG A 122 -5.35 -14.26 -4.72
C ARG A 122 -6.15 -15.08 -5.72
N ASP A 123 -7.38 -14.65 -6.02
CA ASP A 123 -8.31 -15.43 -6.83
C ASP A 123 -7.96 -15.43 -8.32
N GLU A 124 -7.43 -14.31 -8.82
CA GLU A 124 -7.27 -14.08 -10.26
C GLU A 124 -5.82 -14.17 -10.73
N CYS A 125 -4.84 -14.23 -9.82
CA CYS A 125 -3.45 -14.42 -10.17
C CYS A 125 -2.89 -15.65 -9.46
N LEU A 126 -2.88 -15.65 -8.13
CA LEU A 126 -2.14 -16.65 -7.36
C LEU A 126 -2.75 -18.05 -7.48
N ASN A 127 -4.08 -18.16 -7.38
CA ASN A 127 -4.78 -19.45 -7.43
C ASN A 127 -4.86 -20.07 -8.84
N ILE A 128 -4.67 -19.28 -9.90
CA ILE A 128 -4.77 -19.77 -11.29
C ILE A 128 -3.42 -20.04 -11.94
N ASN A 129 -2.31 -19.66 -11.29
CA ASN A 129 -0.96 -19.84 -11.80
C ASN A 129 -0.19 -20.87 -10.97
N SER A 130 0.63 -21.66 -11.66
CA SER A 130 1.66 -22.50 -11.02
C SER A 130 3.03 -21.85 -11.24
N PHE A 131 3.74 -21.55 -10.15
CA PHE A 131 5.02 -20.85 -10.26
C PHE A 131 6.19 -21.83 -10.36
N TYR A 132 6.92 -21.82 -11.48
CA TYR A 132 8.13 -22.62 -11.65
C TYR A 132 9.32 -22.13 -10.81
N SER A 133 9.39 -20.82 -10.57
CA SER A 133 10.49 -20.17 -9.85
C SER A 133 10.07 -18.83 -9.26
N LEU A 134 10.91 -18.27 -8.39
CA LEU A 134 10.68 -16.91 -7.87
C LEU A 134 10.64 -15.88 -9.00
N LEU A 135 11.53 -15.98 -9.98
CA LEU A 135 11.57 -15.05 -11.11
C LEU A 135 10.27 -15.13 -11.93
N HIS A 136 9.76 -16.34 -12.15
CA HIS A 136 8.47 -16.51 -12.82
C HIS A 136 7.34 -15.84 -12.03
N ALA A 137 7.30 -16.03 -10.72
CA ALA A 137 6.32 -15.36 -9.87
C ALA A 137 6.44 -13.83 -9.90
N GLN A 138 7.67 -13.29 -9.87
CA GLN A 138 7.92 -11.84 -9.97
C GLN A 138 7.36 -11.25 -11.26
N VAL A 139 7.57 -11.93 -12.40
CA VAL A 139 7.05 -11.51 -13.69
C VAL A 139 5.53 -11.56 -13.71
N ILE A 140 4.94 -12.72 -13.41
CA ILE A 140 3.47 -12.90 -13.49
C ILE A 140 2.71 -11.96 -12.53
N ILE A 141 3.19 -11.83 -11.29
CA ILE A 141 2.57 -10.94 -10.31
C ILE A 141 2.79 -9.47 -10.69
N GLY A 142 3.96 -9.13 -11.24
CA GLY A 142 4.25 -7.79 -11.77
C GLY A 142 3.31 -7.41 -12.90
N ASP A 143 3.17 -8.28 -13.91
CA ASP A 143 2.28 -8.08 -15.06
C ASP A 143 0.82 -7.96 -14.61
N TRP A 144 0.37 -8.78 -13.66
CA TRP A 144 -0.98 -8.67 -13.11
C TRP A 144 -1.22 -7.32 -12.40
N LYS A 145 -0.23 -6.83 -11.63
CA LYS A 145 -0.31 -5.52 -10.96
C LYS A 145 -0.34 -4.37 -11.97
N ASP A 146 0.42 -4.47 -13.06
CA ASP A 146 0.38 -3.51 -14.18
C ASP A 146 -0.99 -3.51 -14.85
N GLU A 147 -1.53 -4.68 -15.19
CA GLU A 147 -2.87 -4.81 -15.77
C GLU A 147 -3.94 -4.23 -14.84
N TYR A 148 -3.87 -4.54 -13.54
CA TYR A 148 -4.75 -4.00 -12.52
C TYR A 148 -4.72 -2.47 -12.51
N ASN A 149 -3.54 -1.85 -12.54
CA ASN A 149 -3.39 -0.41 -12.47
C ASN A 149 -3.81 0.31 -13.76
N HIS A 150 -3.52 -0.27 -14.93
CA HIS A 150 -3.60 0.44 -16.22
C HIS A 150 -4.81 0.07 -17.07
N HIS A 151 -5.40 -1.11 -16.87
CA HIS A 151 -6.45 -1.62 -17.75
C HIS A 151 -7.75 -1.91 -17.02
N ARG A 152 -7.69 -2.25 -15.74
CA ARG A 152 -8.86 -2.71 -15.00
C ARG A 152 -9.77 -1.57 -14.56
N ARG A 153 -11.05 -1.65 -14.90
CA ARG A 153 -12.04 -0.62 -14.52
C ARG A 153 -12.61 -0.88 -13.13
N HIS A 154 -12.66 0.16 -12.30
CA HIS A 154 -13.25 0.11 -10.97
C HIS A 154 -14.51 0.97 -10.91
N SER A 155 -15.66 0.39 -10.58
CA SER A 155 -16.92 1.13 -10.48
C SER A 155 -16.86 2.24 -9.42
N SER A 156 -16.12 2.03 -8.33
CA SER A 156 -15.85 3.03 -7.30
C SER A 156 -15.02 4.22 -7.79
N LEU A 157 -14.32 4.08 -8.92
CA LEU A 157 -13.49 5.12 -9.54
C LEU A 157 -14.13 5.67 -10.82
N GLY A 158 -15.46 5.56 -10.95
CA GLY A 158 -16.17 5.99 -12.15
C GLY A 158 -15.81 5.18 -13.40
N TYR A 159 -15.48 3.89 -13.22
CA TYR A 159 -15.01 2.96 -14.26
C TYR A 159 -13.66 3.34 -14.90
N LEU A 160 -12.84 4.10 -14.20
CA LEU A 160 -11.46 4.36 -14.61
C LEU A 160 -10.51 3.29 -14.06
N PRO A 161 -9.41 3.00 -14.76
CA PRO A 161 -8.26 2.33 -14.18
C PRO A 161 -7.62 3.13 -13.05
N PRO A 162 -7.10 2.48 -12.00
CA PRO A 162 -6.47 3.15 -10.86
C PRO A 162 -5.42 4.19 -11.25
N ALA A 163 -4.52 3.87 -12.18
CA ALA A 163 -3.49 4.80 -12.63
C ALA A 163 -4.06 5.99 -13.42
N GLU A 164 -5.14 5.78 -14.19
CA GLU A 164 -5.82 6.88 -14.88
C GLU A 164 -6.55 7.80 -13.89
N TYR A 165 -7.24 7.21 -12.90
CA TYR A 165 -7.90 7.94 -11.83
C TYR A 165 -6.87 8.77 -11.02
N ALA A 166 -5.76 8.16 -10.60
CA ALA A 166 -4.67 8.83 -9.88
C ALA A 166 -4.13 10.05 -10.65
N ARG A 167 -3.94 9.93 -11.97
CA ARG A 167 -3.49 11.04 -12.83
C ARG A 167 -4.51 12.18 -12.95
N LYS A 168 -5.80 11.89 -12.80
CA LYS A 168 -6.88 12.89 -12.83
C LYS A 168 -7.09 13.56 -11.48
N CYS A 169 -6.63 12.97 -10.39
CA CYS A 169 -6.65 13.59 -9.07
C CYS A 169 -5.66 14.77 -9.02
N THR A 170 -6.12 15.96 -9.39
CA THR A 170 -5.40 17.21 -9.17
C THR A 170 -5.60 17.65 -7.72
N HIS A 171 -4.90 17.04 -6.77
CA HIS A 171 -4.75 17.65 -5.44
C HIS A 171 -3.46 18.48 -5.44
N GLN A 172 -3.63 19.79 -5.52
CA GLN A 172 -2.66 20.73 -4.94
C GLN A 172 -2.82 20.58 -3.44
N MET A 173 -1.77 20.21 -2.72
CA MET A 173 -1.72 20.48 -1.29
C MET A 173 -1.85 22.00 -1.16
N GLU A 174 -3.01 22.49 -0.71
CA GLU A 174 -3.11 23.87 -0.23
C GLU A 174 -2.18 23.96 0.97
N THR A 175 -0.97 24.47 0.73
CA THR A 175 -0.14 24.97 1.81
C THR A 175 -0.87 26.16 2.38
N ASP A 176 -1.51 25.99 3.53
CA ASP A 176 -2.18 27.05 4.26
C ASP A 176 -1.13 28.06 4.74
N ASP A 177 -0.81 29.02 3.87
CA ASP A 177 0.09 30.14 4.13
C ASP A 177 -0.72 31.28 4.79
N SER A 178 -1.35 30.96 5.92
CA SER A 178 -2.21 31.88 6.67
C SER A 178 -1.67 32.14 8.08
N GLN A 179 -0.39 32.48 8.22
CA GLN A 179 0.10 33.21 9.40
C GLN A 179 1.13 34.28 9.01
N SER A 180 0.64 35.37 8.43
CA SER A 180 1.38 36.64 8.40
C SER A 180 0.46 37.81 8.03
N VAL A 181 -0.46 38.22 8.92
CA VAL A 181 -0.76 39.65 9.12
C VAL A 181 -1.39 39.85 10.50
N ARG A 182 -0.68 40.51 11.42
CA ARG A 182 -1.12 41.69 12.19
C ARG A 182 -0.18 41.90 13.38
N THR A 183 0.73 42.85 13.22
CA THR A 183 1.33 43.58 14.34
C THR A 183 1.42 45.03 13.90
N GLU A 184 0.45 45.83 14.32
CA GLU A 184 0.57 47.27 14.60
C GLU A 184 -0.34 47.59 15.78
#